data_AF-A0A7W1S8V8-F1
#
_entry.id   AF-A0A7W1S8V8-F1
#
_cell.length_a   1.000
_cell.length_b   1.000
_cell.length_c   1.000
_cell.angle_alpha   90.00
_cell.angle_beta   90.00
_cell.angle_gamma   90.00
#
_symmetry.space_group_name_H-M   'P 1'
#
loop_
_entity.id
_entity.type
_entity.pdbx_description
1 polymer ?
#
loop_
_entity_poly.entity_id
_entity_poly.type
_entity_poly.pdbx_seq_one_letter_code
_entity_poly.pdbx_strand_id
1 'polypeptide(L)'
;MILNAPDNTKLGDLTLGEFKAVIRSIVEDVVQQAVFELEQELPDPDAGKEMRSEFTEKLRQAIHEEEPLITLDEVANELGLNE
;
A
#
# COMPACT_ATOMS: atom_id res chain seq x y z
N MET A 1 -1.73 -17.10 -4.67
CA MET A 1 -2.13 -18.28 -3.87
C MET A 1 -1.09 -18.39 -2.77
N ILE A 2 -1.40 -17.86 -1.59
CA ILE A 2 -0.48 -17.88 -0.44
C ILE A 2 -0.47 -19.31 0.09
N LEU A 3 0.70 -19.97 0.05
CA LEU A 3 0.87 -21.29 0.65
C LEU A 3 0.94 -21.12 2.17
N ASN A 4 -0.23 -21.06 2.80
CA ASN A 4 -0.33 -21.17 4.26
C ASN A 4 0.08 -22.59 4.65
N ALA A 5 1.38 -22.80 4.88
CA ALA A 5 1.83 -23.95 5.63
C ALA A 5 1.18 -23.85 7.03
N PRO A 6 0.42 -24.85 7.49
CA PRO A 6 -0.20 -24.78 8.81
C PRO A 6 0.92 -24.63 9.86
N ASP A 7 0.72 -23.71 10.81
CA ASP A 7 1.67 -23.19 11.82
C ASP A 7 2.41 -24.24 12.68
N ASN A 8 2.24 -25.52 12.41
CA ASN A 8 2.77 -26.64 13.19
C ASN A 8 3.46 -27.73 12.34
N THR A 9 3.77 -27.44 11.07
CA THR A 9 4.54 -28.38 10.23
C THR A 9 6.01 -28.27 10.59
N LYS A 10 6.64 -29.35 11.08
CA LYS A 10 8.08 -29.33 11.31
C LYS A 10 8.80 -29.27 9.96
N LEU A 11 9.87 -28.49 9.87
CA LEU A 11 10.66 -28.35 8.63
C LEU A 11 11.14 -29.69 8.06
N GLY A 12 11.31 -30.71 8.91
CA GLY A 12 11.71 -32.06 8.49
C GLY A 12 10.63 -32.85 7.76
N ASP A 13 9.37 -32.42 7.81
CA ASP A 13 8.23 -33.09 7.19
C ASP A 13 7.92 -32.52 5.79
N LEU A 14 8.61 -31.44 5.39
CA LEU A 14 8.45 -30.80 4.09
C LEU A 14 9.27 -31.52 3.03
N THR A 15 8.68 -31.68 1.85
CA THR A 15 9.45 -32.04 0.66
C THR A 15 10.40 -30.90 0.28
N LEU A 16 11.46 -31.21 -0.47
CA LEU A 16 12.40 -30.19 -0.96
C LEU A 16 11.70 -29.07 -1.77
N GLY A 17 10.61 -29.40 -2.46
CA GLY A 17 9.82 -28.42 -3.21
C GLY A 17 9.05 -27.46 -2.30
N GLU A 18 8.40 -27.98 -1.27
CA GLU A 18 7.66 -27.18 -0.29
C GLU A 18 8.60 -26.31 0.54
N PHE A 19 9.74 -26.86 0.97
CA PHE A 19 10.75 -26.09 1.67
C PHE A 19 11.30 -24.92 0.84
N LYS A 20 11.56 -25.14 -0.46
CA LYS A 20 11.96 -24.06 -1.38
C LYS A 20 10.87 -23.01 -1.56
N ALA A 21 9.59 -23.41 -1.61
CA ALA A 21 8.48 -22.49 -1.72
C ALA A 21 8.34 -21.61 -0.47
N VAL A 22 8.48 -22.20 0.72
CA VAL A 22 8.48 -21.47 1.99
C VAL A 22 9.62 -20.46 2.06
N ILE A 23 10.85 -20.88 1.74
CA ILE A 23 12.00 -19.95 1.69
C ILE A 23 11.75 -18.82 0.71
N ARG A 24 11.24 -19.13 -0.50
CA ARG A 24 10.96 -18.10 -1.50
C ARG A 24 9.96 -17.08 -0.98
N SER A 25 8.87 -17.52 -0.36
CA SER A 25 7.86 -16.63 0.23
C SER A 25 8.47 -15.71 1.28
N ILE A 26 9.27 -16.26 2.20
CA ILE A 26 9.93 -15.47 3.24
C ILE A 26 10.88 -14.43 2.62
N VAL A 27 11.65 -14.82 1.60
CA VAL A 27 12.57 -13.91 0.93
C VAL A 27 11.82 -12.82 0.17
N GLU A 28 10.72 -13.15 -0.50
CA GLU A 28 9.86 -12.18 -1.19
C GLU A 28 9.31 -11.14 -0.21
N ASP A 29 8.79 -11.57 0.94
CA ASP A 29 8.25 -10.68 1.98
C ASP A 29 9.34 -9.75 2.55
N VAL A 30 10.52 -10.29 2.87
CA VAL A 30 11.64 -9.50 3.40
C VAL A 30 12.15 -8.49 2.38
N VAL A 31 12.23 -8.86 1.10
CA VAL A 31 12.66 -7.95 0.03
C VAL A 31 11.63 -6.86 -0.19
N GLN A 32 10.33 -7.18 -0.21
CA GLN A 32 9.27 -6.19 -0.35
C GLN A 32 9.31 -5.17 0.80
N GLN A 33 9.47 -5.64 2.04
CA GLN A 33 9.58 -4.77 3.20
C GLN A 33 10.81 -3.85 3.11
N ALA A 34 11.97 -4.39 2.71
CA ALA A 34 13.19 -3.61 2.55
C ALA A 34 13.08 -2.56 1.44
N VAL A 35 12.42 -2.89 0.32
CA VAL A 35 12.15 -1.93 -0.77
C VAL A 35 11.22 -0.82 -0.29
N PHE A 36 10.15 -1.16 0.43
CA PHE A 36 9.22 -0.18 0.97
C PHE A 36 9.91 0.78 1.95
N GLU A 37 10.74 0.26 2.86
CA GLU A 37 11.53 1.08 3.79
C GLU A 37 12.47 2.03 3.05
N LEU A 38 13.16 1.55 2.00
CA LEU A 38 14.00 2.39 1.15
C LEU A 38 13.19 3.47 0.43
N GLU A 39 12.00 3.16 -0.07
CA GLU A 39 11.12 4.15 -0.71
C GLU A 39 10.64 5.23 0.27
N GLN A 40 10.39 4.89 1.53
CA GLN A 40 10.05 5.86 2.58
C GLN A 40 11.23 6.74 3.00
N GLU A 41 12.46 6.24 2.88
CA GLU A 41 13.69 6.99 3.12
C GLU A 41 14.10 7.88 1.94
N LEU A 42 13.47 7.73 0.77
CA LEU A 42 13.77 8.60 -0.36
C LEU A 42 13.30 10.02 -0.03
N PRO A 43 14.20 11.02 -0.13
CA PRO A 43 13.81 12.40 0.07
C PRO A 43 12.76 12.79 -0.97
N ASP A 44 11.71 13.49 -0.55
CA ASP A 44 10.70 14.03 -1.44
C ASP A 44 11.40 14.83 -2.56
N PRO A 45 11.29 14.40 -3.84
CA PRO A 45 11.98 15.04 -4.94
C PRO A 45 11.54 16.48 -5.15
N ASP A 46 10.38 16.87 -4.61
CA ASP A 46 9.80 18.20 -4.67
C ASP A 46 9.91 18.97 -3.35
N ALA A 47 10.63 18.42 -2.35
CA ALA A 47 10.90 19.10 -1.09
C ALA A 47 11.51 20.49 -1.32
N GLY A 48 10.84 21.52 -0.79
CA GLY A 48 11.29 22.91 -0.89
C GLY A 48 11.07 23.56 -2.25
N LYS A 49 10.43 22.89 -3.23
CA LYS A 49 10.02 23.53 -4.48
C LYS A 49 8.68 24.25 -4.30
N GLU A 50 8.55 25.40 -4.95
CA GLU A 50 7.26 26.08 -5.04
C GLU A 50 6.36 25.37 -6.06
N MET A 51 5.07 25.27 -5.72
CA MET A 51 4.06 24.75 -6.65
C MET A 51 3.93 25.71 -7.84
N ARG A 52 3.89 25.16 -9.06
CA ARG A 52 3.73 25.98 -10.27
C ARG A 52 2.42 26.76 -10.23
N SER A 53 2.44 27.99 -10.76
CA SER A 53 1.28 28.88 -10.78
C SER A 53 0.06 28.26 -11.45
N GLU A 54 0.27 27.50 -12.54
CA GLU A 54 -0.79 26.77 -13.27
C GLU A 54 -1.56 25.78 -12.39
N PHE A 55 -0.89 25.11 -11.44
CA PHE A 55 -1.52 24.18 -10.50
C PHE A 55 -2.15 24.93 -9.34
N THR A 56 -1.52 26.01 -8.88
CA THR A 56 -2.04 26.86 -7.81
C THR A 56 -3.39 27.47 -8.19
N GLU A 57 -3.55 27.93 -9.43
CA GLU A 57 -4.80 28.48 -9.94
C GLU A 57 -5.91 27.42 -10.02
N LYS A 58 -5.57 26.22 -10.50
CA LYS A 58 -6.52 25.09 -10.53
C LYS A 58 -6.95 24.66 -9.13
N LEU A 59 -6.03 24.61 -8.17
CA LEU A 59 -6.35 24.30 -6.77
C LEU A 59 -7.26 25.36 -6.15
N ARG A 60 -7.02 26.64 -6.44
CA ARG A 60 -7.92 27.71 -6.00
C ARG A 60 -9.31 27.55 -6.60
N GLN A 61 -9.42 27.20 -7.89
CA GLN A 61 -10.71 26.93 -8.53
C GLN A 61 -11.42 25.75 -7.87
N ALA A 62 -10.73 24.62 -7.68
CA ALA A 62 -11.30 23.43 -7.05
C ALA A 62 -11.75 23.67 -5.59
N ILE A 63 -11.06 24.54 -4.83
CA ILE A 63 -11.49 24.91 -3.47
C ILE A 63 -12.76 25.79 -3.49
N HIS A 64 -12.95 26.61 -4.53
CA HIS A 64 -14.14 27.46 -4.66
C HIS A 64 -15.32 26.72 -5.31
N GLU A 65 -15.05 25.63 -6.03
CA GLU A 65 -16.06 24.66 -6.44
C GLU A 65 -16.45 23.84 -5.20
N GLU A 66 -17.41 24.35 -4.43
CA GLU A 66 -18.04 23.60 -3.34
C GLU A 66 -18.73 22.35 -3.91
N GLU A 67 -17.99 21.23 -4.01
CA GLU A 67 -18.64 19.94 -4.09
C GLU A 67 -19.42 19.70 -2.79
N PRO A 68 -20.62 19.08 -2.86
CA PRO A 68 -21.37 18.77 -1.66
C PRO A 68 -20.51 17.88 -0.75
N LEU A 69 -20.20 18.38 0.45
CA LEU A 69 -19.47 17.62 1.45
C LEU A 69 -20.30 16.38 1.83
N ILE A 70 -19.79 15.19 1.51
CA ILE A 70 -20.36 13.92 1.95
C ILE A 70 -19.69 13.46 3.24
N THR A 71 -20.47 12.80 4.09
CA THR A 71 -20.04 12.22 5.36
C THR A 71 -19.29 10.91 5.14
N LEU A 72 -18.49 10.50 6.13
CA LEU A 72 -17.79 9.20 6.09
C LEU A 72 -18.77 8.02 5.99
N ASP A 73 -19.96 8.14 6.58
CA ASP A 73 -21.01 7.12 6.51
C ASP A 73 -21.57 6.98 5.09
N GLU A 74 -21.75 8.11 4.37
CA GLU A 74 -22.17 8.11 2.96
C GLU A 74 -21.10 7.47 2.06
N VAL A 75 -19.82 7.78 2.29
CA VAL A 75 -18.70 7.14 1.58
C VAL A 75 -18.66 5.64 1.83
N ALA A 76 -18.83 5.20 3.08
CA ALA A 76 -18.83 3.79 3.44
C ALA A 76 -20.01 3.03 2.81
N ASN A 77 -21.18 3.66 2.68
CA ASN A 77 -22.34 3.11 2.00
C ASN A 77 -22.13 2.99 0.48
N GLU A 78 -21.56 4.00 -0.18
CA GLU A 78 -21.27 3.94 -1.62
C GLU A 78 -20.23 2.87 -1.98
N LEU A 79 -19.25 2.66 -1.10
CA LEU A 79 -18.19 1.67 -1.30
C LEU A 79 -18.58 0.25 -0.86
N GLY A 80 -19.78 0.06 -0.29
CA GLY A 80 -20.22 -1.25 0.22
C GLY A 80 -19.37 -1.76 1.39
N LEU A 81 -18.83 -0.85 2.21
CA LEU A 81 -17.99 -1.17 3.36
C LEU A 81 -18.81 -1.35 4.65
N ASN A 82 -20.10 -1.03 4.61
CA ASN A 82 -21.06 -1.24 5.69
C ASN A 82 -21.81 -2.57 5.49
N GLU A 83 -21.10 -3.71 5.58
CA GLU A 83 -21.69 -5.05 5.79
C GLU A 83 -21.00 -5.76 6.95
#